data_AF-A0A520IV01-F1
#
_entry.id   AF-A0A520IV01-F1
#
_cell.length_a   1.000
_cell.length_b   1.000
_cell.length_c   1.000
_cell.angle_alpha   90.00
_cell.angle_beta   90.00
_cell.angle_gamma   90.00
#
_symmetry.space_group_name_H-M   'P 1'
#
loop_
_entity.id
_entity.type
_entity.pdbx_description
1 polymer ?
#
loop_
_entity_poly.entity_id
_entity_poly.type
_entity_poly.pdbx_seq_one_letter_code
_entity_poly.pdbx_strand_id
1 'polypeptide(L)'
;MAEEYKKDLREKMVSFTRQKEEEFAKKQQEFISQQKQQELDFEQQKKRQNTAWEQKLAEEKKQLQTALEESLRKSIATDFENKLKMLDSSNKDNEEKLRLARAKELDFLKKEQAMKDKEAEMELQLERKLQQQRGEMVEQIRKQEAEKNNIKETEHQLRVKELEKQLDDQKKLAEEMKRKAEQGSMQLQGEVQELILEELLRNTFPFDLITEVGKGVRGADCVHLVR
;
A
#
# COMPACT_ATOMS: atom_id res chain seq x y z
N MET A 1 -49.08 156.25 -10.39
CA MET A 1 -49.85 155.90 -9.17
C MET A 1 -50.64 154.59 -9.26
N ALA A 2 -51.65 154.41 -10.15
CA ALA A 2 -52.40 153.14 -10.23
C ALA A 2 -51.77 152.04 -11.13
N GLU A 3 -50.98 152.42 -12.15
CA GLU A 3 -50.29 151.47 -13.04
C GLU A 3 -48.99 150.91 -12.44
N GLU A 4 -48.27 151.69 -11.66
CA GLU A 4 -47.05 151.24 -10.96
C GLU A 4 -47.38 150.20 -9.88
N TYR A 5 -48.49 150.34 -9.16
CA TYR A 5 -48.93 149.38 -8.16
C TYR A 5 -49.36 148.04 -8.78
N LYS A 6 -49.99 148.06 -9.97
CA LYS A 6 -50.32 146.83 -10.72
C LYS A 6 -49.08 146.14 -11.29
N LYS A 7 -48.05 146.89 -11.65
CA LYS A 7 -46.77 146.37 -12.15
C LYS A 7 -45.96 145.72 -11.01
N ASP A 8 -45.90 146.38 -9.84
CA ASP A 8 -45.23 145.87 -8.64
C ASP A 8 -45.95 144.63 -8.04
N LEU A 9 -47.29 144.59 -8.11
CA LEU A 9 -48.06 143.39 -7.71
C LEU A 9 -47.85 142.22 -8.68
N ARG A 10 -47.69 142.48 -9.99
CA ARG A 10 -47.33 141.46 -10.98
C ARG A 10 -45.91 140.96 -10.78
N GLU A 11 -44.94 141.83 -10.50
CA GLU A 11 -43.57 141.41 -10.19
C GLU A 11 -43.50 140.57 -8.92
N LYS A 12 -44.24 140.95 -7.86
CA LYS A 12 -44.37 140.14 -6.64
C LYS A 12 -45.04 138.79 -6.91
N MET A 13 -46.12 138.75 -7.69
CA MET A 13 -46.77 137.49 -8.07
C MET A 13 -45.85 136.59 -8.91
N VAL A 14 -45.12 137.14 -9.88
CA VAL A 14 -44.14 136.42 -10.71
C VAL A 14 -42.97 135.91 -9.86
N SER A 15 -42.50 136.70 -8.89
CA SER A 15 -41.45 136.28 -7.96
C SER A 15 -41.93 135.18 -7.01
N PHE A 16 -43.19 135.25 -6.56
CA PHE A 16 -43.80 134.24 -5.69
C PHE A 16 -44.09 132.93 -6.43
N THR A 17 -44.58 132.98 -7.67
CA THR A 17 -44.74 131.79 -8.52
C THR A 17 -43.38 131.16 -8.82
N ARG A 18 -42.35 131.96 -9.12
CA ARG A 18 -40.99 131.46 -9.34
C ARG A 18 -40.39 130.84 -8.08
N GLN A 19 -40.58 131.43 -6.90
CA GLN A 19 -40.13 130.84 -5.63
C GLN A 19 -40.87 129.54 -5.33
N LYS A 20 -42.18 129.47 -5.57
CA LYS A 20 -42.97 128.25 -5.39
C LYS A 20 -42.60 127.15 -6.39
N GLU A 21 -42.32 127.52 -7.64
CA GLU A 21 -41.80 126.61 -8.67
C GLU A 21 -40.41 126.10 -8.30
N GLU A 22 -39.52 126.95 -7.78
CA GLU A 22 -38.19 126.55 -7.28
C GLU A 22 -38.28 125.66 -6.03
N GLU A 23 -39.18 125.95 -5.08
CA GLU A 23 -39.46 125.09 -3.92
C GLU A 23 -40.05 123.73 -4.34
N PHE A 24 -40.98 123.72 -5.30
CA PHE A 24 -41.58 122.49 -5.81
C PHE A 24 -40.56 121.66 -6.59
N ALA A 25 -39.72 122.30 -7.41
CA ALA A 25 -38.62 121.65 -8.12
C ALA A 25 -37.60 121.05 -7.14
N LYS A 26 -37.26 121.75 -6.05
CA LYS A 26 -36.38 121.22 -4.98
C LYS A 26 -37.02 120.02 -4.28
N LYS A 27 -38.29 120.11 -3.89
CA LYS A 27 -39.02 118.97 -3.27
C LYS A 27 -39.16 117.78 -4.22
N GLN A 28 -39.39 118.02 -5.51
CA GLN A 28 -39.45 116.98 -6.53
C GLN A 28 -38.07 116.32 -6.74
N GLN A 29 -36.98 117.10 -6.75
CA GLN A 29 -35.63 116.57 -6.79
C GLN A 29 -35.27 115.77 -5.51
N GLU A 30 -35.66 116.26 -4.33
CA GLU A 30 -35.48 115.56 -3.06
C GLU A 30 -36.25 114.22 -3.06
N PHE A 31 -37.52 114.22 -3.49
CA PHE A 31 -38.31 112.99 -3.59
C PHE A 31 -37.70 111.98 -4.58
N ILE A 32 -37.25 112.44 -5.76
CA ILE A 32 -36.56 111.59 -6.73
C ILE A 32 -35.24 111.05 -6.15
N SER A 33 -34.50 111.87 -5.40
CA SER A 33 -33.25 111.44 -4.76
C SER A 33 -33.50 110.41 -3.65
N GLN A 34 -34.54 110.58 -2.84
CA GLN A 34 -34.95 109.62 -1.81
C GLN A 34 -35.43 108.30 -2.44
N GLN A 35 -36.23 108.35 -3.50
CA GLN A 35 -36.70 107.16 -4.20
C GLN A 35 -35.53 106.39 -4.83
N LYS A 36 -34.57 107.09 -5.44
CA LYS A 36 -33.33 106.48 -5.94
C LYS A 36 -32.47 105.88 -4.82
N GLN A 37 -32.36 106.54 -3.67
CA GLN A 37 -31.64 106.00 -2.51
C GLN A 37 -32.31 104.71 -1.99
N GLN A 38 -33.64 104.70 -1.86
CA GLN A 38 -34.39 103.51 -1.45
C GLN A 38 -34.26 102.35 -2.44
N GLU A 39 -34.31 102.62 -3.76
CA GLU A 39 -34.07 101.62 -4.79
C GLU A 39 -32.65 101.05 -4.72
N LEU A 40 -31.66 101.92 -4.50
CA LEU A 40 -30.25 101.53 -4.41
C LEU A 40 -29.97 100.72 -3.13
N ASP A 41 -30.56 101.09 -2.01
CA ASP A 41 -30.46 100.35 -0.74
C ASP A 41 -31.14 98.98 -0.84
N PHE A 42 -32.31 98.90 -1.49
CA PHE A 42 -33.02 97.65 -1.75
C PHE A 42 -32.20 96.74 -2.68
N GLU A 43 -31.62 97.29 -3.74
CA GLU A 43 -30.77 96.52 -4.65
C GLU A 43 -29.49 96.03 -3.95
N GLN A 44 -28.88 96.86 -3.10
CA GLN A 44 -27.74 96.46 -2.28
C GLN A 44 -28.12 95.37 -1.27
N GLN A 45 -29.28 95.47 -0.61
CA GLN A 45 -29.75 94.46 0.33
C GLN A 45 -30.03 93.14 -0.38
N LYS A 46 -30.66 93.16 -1.56
CA LYS A 46 -30.89 91.98 -2.38
C LYS A 46 -29.58 91.34 -2.85
N LYS A 47 -28.60 92.16 -3.29
CA LYS A 47 -27.25 91.68 -3.64
C LYS A 47 -26.58 91.03 -2.43
N ARG A 48 -26.61 91.66 -1.25
CA ARG A 48 -26.03 91.10 0.00
C ARG A 48 -26.69 89.78 0.39
N GLN A 49 -28.03 89.69 0.30
CA GLN A 49 -28.76 88.45 0.58
C GLN A 49 -28.41 87.35 -0.42
N ASN A 50 -28.35 87.67 -1.72
CA ASN A 50 -27.93 86.72 -2.75
C ASN A 50 -26.50 86.22 -2.51
N THR A 51 -25.55 87.12 -2.21
CA THR A 51 -24.17 86.72 -1.92
C THR A 51 -24.07 85.87 -0.66
N ALA A 52 -24.85 86.20 0.39
CA ALA A 52 -24.86 85.41 1.63
C ALA A 52 -25.50 84.03 1.40
N TRP A 53 -26.51 83.94 0.54
CA TRP A 53 -27.13 82.68 0.14
C TRP A 53 -26.17 81.83 -0.70
N GLU A 54 -25.51 82.42 -1.69
CA GLU A 54 -24.50 81.74 -2.51
C GLU A 54 -23.33 81.21 -1.67
N GLN A 55 -22.87 82.00 -0.70
CA GLN A 55 -21.83 81.56 0.24
C GLN A 55 -22.29 80.40 1.12
N LYS A 56 -23.51 80.46 1.68
CA LYS A 56 -24.07 79.35 2.47
C LYS A 56 -24.23 78.09 1.62
N LEU A 57 -24.76 78.22 0.41
CA LEU A 57 -24.94 77.10 -0.51
C LEU A 57 -23.59 76.49 -0.94
N ALA A 58 -22.56 77.32 -1.14
CA ALA A 58 -21.22 76.85 -1.45
C ALA A 58 -20.60 76.10 -0.27
N GLU A 59 -20.79 76.61 0.96
CA GLU A 59 -20.30 75.96 2.18
C GLU A 59 -21.02 74.64 2.45
N GLU A 60 -22.36 74.59 2.32
CA GLU A 60 -23.13 73.35 2.44
C GLU A 60 -22.73 72.31 1.38
N LYS A 61 -22.53 72.73 0.12
CA LYS A 61 -22.02 71.84 -0.93
C LYS A 61 -20.64 71.30 -0.59
N LYS A 62 -19.75 72.14 -0.07
CA LYS A 62 -18.40 71.75 0.33
C LYS A 62 -18.45 70.75 1.49
N GLN A 63 -19.27 71.00 2.51
CA GLN A 63 -19.46 70.10 3.64
C GLN A 63 -20.03 68.75 3.20
N LEU A 64 -21.03 68.76 2.31
CA LEU A 64 -21.60 67.54 1.75
C LEU A 64 -20.57 66.76 0.93
N GLN A 65 -19.76 67.44 0.12
CA GLN A 65 -18.66 66.82 -0.62
C GLN A 65 -17.64 66.20 0.32
N THR A 66 -17.20 66.90 1.37
CA THR A 66 -16.23 66.35 2.33
C THR A 66 -16.80 65.15 3.09
N ALA A 67 -18.07 65.21 3.51
CA ALA A 67 -18.72 64.09 4.20
C ALA A 67 -18.88 62.86 3.29
N LEU A 68 -19.21 63.09 2.01
CA LEU A 68 -19.30 62.04 1.02
C LEU A 68 -17.93 61.43 0.72
N GLU A 69 -16.89 62.25 0.57
CA GLU A 69 -15.52 61.77 0.36
C GLU A 69 -15.00 60.97 1.57
N GLU A 70 -15.28 61.42 2.78
CA GLU A 70 -14.89 60.70 4.01
C GLU A 70 -15.63 59.38 4.15
N SER A 71 -16.94 59.35 3.92
CA SER A 71 -17.71 58.10 3.97
C SER A 71 -17.27 57.13 2.89
N LEU A 72 -17.01 57.61 1.67
CA LEU A 72 -16.49 56.79 0.57
C LEU A 72 -15.10 56.25 0.90
N ARG A 73 -14.18 57.07 1.41
CA ARG A 73 -12.84 56.63 1.83
C ARG A 73 -12.91 55.59 2.94
N LYS A 74 -13.79 55.77 3.92
CA LYS A 74 -14.00 54.79 5.01
C LYS A 74 -14.54 53.47 4.45
N SER A 75 -15.58 53.51 3.61
CA SER A 75 -16.14 52.30 2.98
C SER A 75 -15.09 51.55 2.15
N ILE A 76 -14.34 52.28 1.32
CA ILE A 76 -13.28 51.70 0.50
C ILE A 76 -12.19 51.08 1.39
N ALA A 77 -11.76 51.77 2.44
CA ALA A 77 -10.77 51.25 3.38
C ALA A 77 -11.25 49.97 4.09
N THR A 78 -12.51 49.94 4.54
CA THR A 78 -13.09 48.76 5.19
C THR A 78 -13.23 47.58 4.21
N ASP A 79 -13.64 47.84 2.97
CA ASP A 79 -13.77 46.80 1.95
C ASP A 79 -12.41 46.21 1.57
N PHE A 80 -11.39 47.06 1.44
CA PHE A 80 -10.02 46.60 1.20
C PHE A 80 -9.47 45.83 2.40
N GLU A 81 -9.68 46.30 3.63
CA GLU A 81 -9.24 45.59 4.83
C GLU A 81 -9.90 44.21 4.94
N ASN A 82 -11.21 44.13 4.68
CA ASN A 82 -11.94 42.87 4.65
C ASN A 82 -11.42 41.94 3.55
N LYS A 83 -11.20 42.45 2.34
CA LYS A 83 -10.65 41.67 1.24
C LYS A 83 -9.24 41.17 1.54
N LEU A 84 -8.40 42.00 2.14
CA LEU A 84 -7.05 41.61 2.57
C LEU A 84 -7.09 40.54 3.64
N LYS A 85 -7.97 40.67 4.65
CA LYS A 85 -8.16 39.63 5.69
C LYS A 85 -8.61 38.31 5.09
N MET A 86 -9.57 38.34 4.15
CA MET A 86 -10.07 37.13 3.46
C MET A 86 -9.00 36.48 2.59
N LEU A 87 -8.17 37.28 1.90
CA LEU A 87 -7.06 36.76 1.11
C LEU A 87 -5.96 36.17 2.01
N ASP A 88 -5.64 36.82 3.12
CA ASP A 88 -4.66 36.33 4.10
C ASP A 88 -5.14 35.02 4.75
N SER A 89 -6.41 34.94 5.16
CA SER A 89 -6.98 33.69 5.69
C SER A 89 -6.99 32.59 4.63
N SER A 90 -7.37 32.91 3.39
CA SER A 90 -7.36 31.92 2.30
C SER A 90 -5.96 31.44 1.96
N ASN A 91 -4.94 32.31 2.02
CA ASN A 91 -3.55 31.90 1.82
C ASN A 91 -3.07 31.00 2.95
N LYS A 92 -3.36 31.34 4.21
CA LYS A 92 -3.03 30.50 5.37
C LYS A 92 -3.68 29.12 5.28
N ASP A 93 -4.97 29.06 4.93
CA ASP A 93 -5.68 27.80 4.74
C ASP A 93 -5.07 26.96 3.60
N ASN A 94 -4.67 27.61 2.49
CA ASN A 94 -4.03 26.93 1.37
C ASN A 94 -2.63 26.43 1.73
N GLU A 95 -1.84 27.21 2.46
CA GLU A 95 -0.53 26.78 2.98
C GLU A 95 -0.67 25.59 3.94
N GLU A 96 -1.67 25.61 4.82
CA GLU A 96 -1.92 24.50 5.73
C GLU A 96 -2.38 23.24 4.97
N LYS A 97 -3.29 23.37 4.00
CA LYS A 97 -3.68 22.27 3.11
C LYS A 97 -2.48 21.72 2.35
N LEU A 98 -1.61 22.57 1.83
CA LEU A 98 -0.39 22.15 1.12
C LEU A 98 0.58 21.43 2.05
N ARG A 99 0.75 21.92 3.29
CA ARG A 99 1.57 21.26 4.32
C ARG A 99 1.02 19.89 4.66
N LEU A 100 -0.30 19.77 4.87
CA LEU A 100 -0.98 18.51 5.16
C LEU A 100 -0.87 17.53 3.98
N ALA A 101 -1.01 18.01 2.74
CA ALA A 101 -0.85 17.20 1.54
C ALA A 101 0.58 16.66 1.42
N ARG A 102 1.60 17.52 1.59
CA ARG A 102 3.02 17.11 1.59
C ARG A 102 3.35 16.13 2.72
N ALA A 103 2.77 16.32 3.91
CA ALA A 103 2.94 15.40 5.03
C ALA A 103 2.33 14.02 4.74
N LYS A 104 1.13 13.99 4.13
CA LYS A 104 0.48 12.75 3.68
C LYS A 104 1.27 12.05 2.58
N GLU A 105 1.82 12.79 1.62
CA GLU A 105 2.65 12.25 0.55
C GLU A 105 3.94 11.63 1.12
N LEU A 106 4.60 12.32 2.05
CA LEU A 106 5.78 11.77 2.75
C LEU A 106 5.44 10.51 3.56
N ASP A 107 4.32 10.50 4.29
CA ASP A 107 3.88 9.32 5.04
C ASP A 107 3.54 8.15 4.10
N PHE A 108 2.91 8.45 2.97
CA PHE A 108 2.62 7.45 1.94
C PHE A 108 3.90 6.86 1.34
N LEU A 109 4.87 7.69 0.96
CA LEU A 109 6.16 7.23 0.43
C LEU A 109 6.93 6.39 1.45
N LYS A 110 6.93 6.79 2.73
CA LYS A 110 7.55 6.00 3.81
C LYS A 110 6.86 4.65 3.99
N LYS A 111 5.52 4.63 3.95
CA LYS A 111 4.75 3.38 4.03
C LYS A 111 5.03 2.48 2.83
N GLU A 112 5.10 3.04 1.63
CA GLU A 112 5.42 2.29 0.42
C GLU A 112 6.83 1.67 0.49
N GLN A 113 7.83 2.44 0.92
CA GLN A 113 9.18 1.92 1.16
C GLN A 113 9.18 0.81 2.22
N ALA A 114 8.55 1.03 3.37
CA ALA A 114 8.48 0.03 4.43
C ALA A 114 7.74 -1.25 4.01
N MET A 115 6.74 -1.15 3.12
CA MET A 115 6.05 -2.31 2.54
C MET A 115 6.96 -3.08 1.60
N LYS A 116 7.70 -2.38 0.70
CA LYS A 116 8.68 -3.02 -0.20
C LYS A 116 9.80 -3.71 0.58
N ASP A 117 10.30 -3.08 1.64
CA ASP A 117 11.33 -3.68 2.49
C ASP A 117 10.81 -4.93 3.20
N LYS A 118 9.57 -4.91 3.70
CA LYS A 118 8.91 -6.08 4.30
C LYS A 118 8.67 -7.19 3.30
N GLU A 119 8.24 -6.87 2.08
CA GLU A 119 8.06 -7.84 1.00
C GLU A 119 9.39 -8.52 0.66
N ALA A 120 10.46 -7.74 0.47
CA ALA A 120 11.80 -8.25 0.21
C ALA A 120 12.33 -9.12 1.37
N GLU A 121 12.13 -8.69 2.62
CA GLU A 121 12.51 -9.47 3.79
C GLU A 121 11.70 -10.78 3.89
N MET A 122 10.41 -10.74 3.59
CA MET A 122 9.54 -11.92 3.57
C MET A 122 9.94 -12.92 2.47
N GLU A 123 10.26 -12.43 1.28
CA GLU A 123 10.78 -13.26 0.18
C GLU A 123 12.10 -13.94 0.58
N LEU A 124 13.02 -13.17 1.18
CA LEU A 124 14.30 -13.70 1.64
C LEU A 124 14.12 -14.75 2.77
N GLN A 125 13.19 -14.52 3.70
CA GLN A 125 12.86 -15.49 4.75
C GLN A 125 12.24 -16.76 4.15
N LEU A 126 11.35 -16.62 3.16
CA LEU A 126 10.75 -17.74 2.46
C LEU A 126 11.82 -18.57 1.74
N GLU A 127 12.72 -17.92 1.02
CA GLU A 127 13.81 -18.60 0.30
C GLU A 127 14.77 -19.31 1.26
N ARG A 128 15.13 -18.68 2.38
CA ARG A 128 15.91 -19.33 3.46
C ARG A 128 15.19 -20.56 4.01
N LYS A 129 13.89 -20.45 4.28
CA LYS A 129 13.08 -21.57 4.80
C LYS A 129 12.98 -22.70 3.79
N LEU A 130 12.79 -22.40 2.51
CA LEU A 130 12.77 -23.39 1.43
C LEU A 130 14.13 -24.07 1.29
N GLN A 131 15.23 -23.34 1.39
CA GLN A 131 16.57 -23.90 1.33
C GLN A 131 16.86 -24.81 2.53
N GLN A 132 16.43 -24.42 3.72
CA GLN A 132 16.51 -25.26 4.92
C GLN A 132 15.68 -26.55 4.75
N GLN A 133 14.42 -26.43 4.31
CA GLN A 133 13.55 -27.60 4.07
C GLN A 133 14.11 -28.53 2.99
N ARG A 134 14.73 -27.98 1.93
CA ARG A 134 15.44 -28.79 0.93
C ARG A 134 16.62 -29.54 1.56
N GLY A 135 17.41 -28.89 2.41
CA GLY A 135 18.49 -29.53 3.15
C GLY A 135 17.99 -30.67 4.03
N GLU A 136 16.96 -30.42 4.83
CA GLU A 136 16.31 -31.43 5.68
C GLU A 136 15.76 -32.61 4.86
N MET A 137 15.12 -32.35 3.73
CA MET A 137 14.61 -33.38 2.84
C MET A 137 15.74 -34.22 2.22
N VAL A 138 16.84 -33.59 1.80
CA VAL A 138 18.02 -34.31 1.29
C VAL A 138 18.63 -35.20 2.37
N GLU A 139 18.75 -34.71 3.60
CA GLU A 139 19.23 -35.52 4.73
C GLU A 139 18.30 -36.70 5.04
N GLN A 140 16.98 -36.48 5.02
CA GLN A 140 16.00 -37.55 5.20
C GLN A 140 16.08 -38.61 4.10
N ILE A 141 16.16 -38.19 2.83
CA ILE A 141 16.32 -39.10 1.69
C ILE A 141 17.63 -39.90 1.85
N ARG A 142 18.74 -39.24 2.19
CA ARG A 142 20.04 -39.91 2.37
C ARG A 142 20.00 -40.93 3.51
N LYS A 143 19.31 -40.62 4.62
CA LYS A 143 19.10 -41.57 5.73
C LYS A 143 18.24 -42.76 5.29
N GLN A 144 17.13 -42.51 4.60
CA GLN A 144 16.25 -43.56 4.08
C GLN A 144 16.95 -44.46 3.05
N GLU A 145 17.76 -43.89 2.15
CA GLU A 145 18.57 -44.66 1.21
C GLU A 145 19.63 -45.50 1.91
N ALA A 146 20.32 -44.94 2.91
CA ALA A 146 21.29 -45.68 3.72
C ALA A 146 20.64 -46.82 4.48
N GLU A 147 19.48 -46.60 5.11
CA GLU A 147 18.69 -47.64 5.78
C GLU A 147 18.24 -48.72 4.80
N LYS A 148 17.71 -48.34 3.64
CA LYS A 148 17.28 -49.28 2.60
C LYS A 148 18.44 -50.11 2.05
N ASN A 149 19.61 -49.50 1.85
CA ASN A 149 20.81 -50.22 1.41
C ASN A 149 21.30 -51.17 2.50
N ASN A 150 21.32 -50.73 3.76
CA ASN A 150 21.70 -51.58 4.89
C ASN A 150 20.74 -52.78 5.02
N ILE A 151 19.43 -52.57 4.91
CA ILE A 151 18.43 -53.66 4.91
C ILE A 151 18.72 -54.64 3.76
N LYS A 152 18.89 -54.15 2.53
CA LYS A 152 19.23 -55.01 1.38
C LYS A 152 20.53 -55.78 1.59
N GLU A 153 21.55 -55.16 2.18
CA GLU A 153 22.82 -55.80 2.45
C GLU A 153 22.69 -56.87 3.53
N THR A 154 21.92 -56.61 4.60
CA THR A 154 21.59 -57.63 5.60
C THR A 154 20.77 -58.79 5.03
N GLU A 155 19.77 -58.51 4.19
CA GLU A 155 18.99 -59.54 3.48
C GLU A 155 19.88 -60.38 2.57
N HIS A 156 20.79 -59.73 1.83
CA HIS A 156 21.73 -60.43 0.96
C HIS A 156 22.69 -61.30 1.77
N GLN A 157 23.26 -60.78 2.87
CA GLN A 157 24.12 -61.56 3.76
C GLN A 157 23.39 -62.75 4.38
N LEU A 158 22.13 -62.58 4.78
CA LEU A 158 21.30 -63.69 5.29
C LEU A 158 21.06 -64.73 4.19
N ARG A 159 20.70 -64.31 2.97
CA ARG A 159 20.52 -65.21 1.82
C ARG A 159 21.78 -66.00 1.50
N VAL A 160 22.95 -65.36 1.55
CA VAL A 160 24.24 -66.02 1.32
C VAL A 160 24.50 -67.05 2.42
N LYS A 161 24.32 -66.69 3.70
CA LYS A 161 24.48 -67.63 4.82
C LYS A 161 23.50 -68.82 4.76
N GLU A 162 22.26 -68.58 4.34
CA GLU A 162 21.27 -69.64 4.11
C GLU A 162 21.72 -70.60 3.01
N LEU A 163 22.20 -70.07 1.88
CA LEU A 163 22.71 -70.87 0.78
C LEU A 163 23.99 -71.63 1.17
N GLU A 164 24.91 -71.00 1.90
CA GLU A 164 26.12 -71.65 2.43
C GLU A 164 25.75 -72.82 3.34
N LYS A 165 24.79 -72.63 4.25
CA LYS A 165 24.30 -73.70 5.13
C LYS A 165 23.63 -74.82 4.33
N GLN A 166 22.76 -74.49 3.37
CA GLN A 166 22.14 -75.50 2.50
C GLN A 166 23.19 -76.30 1.72
N LEU A 167 24.25 -75.64 1.26
CA LEU A 167 25.32 -76.29 0.50
C LEU A 167 26.19 -77.17 1.40
N ASP A 168 26.42 -76.77 2.66
CA ASP A 168 27.09 -77.61 3.66
C ASP A 168 26.25 -78.84 4.04
N ASP A 169 24.95 -78.66 4.26
CA ASP A 169 24.00 -79.74 4.54
C ASP A 169 23.90 -80.72 3.35
N GLN A 170 23.87 -80.20 2.11
CA GLN A 170 23.89 -81.04 0.90
C GLN A 170 25.20 -81.80 0.73
N LYS A 171 26.35 -81.19 1.03
CA LYS A 171 27.65 -81.87 1.01
C LYS A 171 27.69 -83.04 2.00
N LYS A 172 27.24 -82.81 3.24
CA LYS A 172 27.12 -83.87 4.25
C LYS A 172 26.20 -85.00 3.80
N LEU A 173 25.03 -84.66 3.25
CA LEU A 173 24.09 -85.66 2.72
C LEU A 173 24.71 -86.46 1.56
N ALA A 174 25.45 -85.80 0.67
CA ALA A 174 26.15 -86.44 -0.44
C ALA A 174 27.26 -87.38 0.04
N GLU A 175 28.04 -86.98 1.04
CA GLU A 175 29.04 -87.84 1.68
C GLU A 175 28.41 -89.05 2.36
N GLU A 176 27.30 -88.86 3.07
CA GLU A 176 26.55 -89.97 3.69
C GLU A 176 25.97 -90.93 2.63
N MET A 177 25.40 -90.40 1.55
CA MET A 177 24.91 -91.22 0.44
C MET A 177 26.04 -91.99 -0.24
N LYS A 178 27.20 -91.36 -0.46
CA LYS A 178 28.38 -92.02 -1.00
C LYS A 178 28.83 -93.17 -0.10
N ARG A 179 28.91 -92.93 1.22
CA ARG A 179 29.26 -93.96 2.21
C ARG A 179 28.26 -95.12 2.24
N LYS A 180 26.95 -94.83 2.15
CA LYS A 180 25.91 -95.87 2.07
C LYS A 180 25.98 -96.66 0.76
N ALA A 181 26.26 -96.01 -0.36
CA ALA A 181 26.43 -96.66 -1.65
C ALA A 181 27.67 -97.57 -1.66
N GLU A 182 28.79 -97.10 -1.11
CA GLU A 182 30.01 -97.90 -0.93
C GLU A 182 29.75 -99.12 -0.03
N GLN A 183 29.01 -98.95 1.08
CA GLN A 183 28.65 -100.05 1.97
C GLN A 183 27.70 -101.06 1.31
N GLY A 184 26.70 -100.60 0.54
CA GLY A 184 25.81 -101.45 -0.23
C GLY A 184 26.52 -102.21 -1.35
N SER A 185 27.49 -101.59 -2.02
CA SER A 185 28.34 -102.24 -3.02
C SER A 185 29.19 -103.36 -2.40
N MET A 186 29.70 -103.16 -1.18
CA MET A 186 30.48 -104.19 -0.48
C MET A 186 29.60 -105.39 -0.06
N GLN A 187 28.35 -105.15 0.34
CA GLN A 187 27.38 -106.21 0.62
C GLN A 187 27.01 -106.98 -0.64
N LEU A 188 26.69 -106.29 -1.73
CA LEU A 188 26.37 -106.92 -3.01
C LEU A 188 27.55 -107.76 -3.52
N GLN A 189 28.79 -107.28 -3.38
CA GLN A 189 29.98 -108.04 -3.75
C GLN A 189 30.13 -109.33 -2.92
N GLY A 190 29.82 -109.30 -1.62
CA GLY A 190 29.79 -110.49 -0.77
C GLY A 190 28.74 -111.50 -1.23
N GLU A 191 27.52 -111.04 -1.48
CA GLU A 191 26.42 -111.90 -1.97
C GLU A 191 26.75 -112.54 -3.33
N VAL A 192 27.42 -111.81 -4.23
CA VAL A 192 27.88 -112.37 -5.52
C VAL A 192 29.00 -113.40 -5.32
N GLN A 193 29.93 -113.17 -4.40
CA GLN A 193 30.99 -114.15 -4.10
C GLN A 193 30.42 -115.45 -3.51
N GLU A 194 29.41 -115.34 -2.64
CA GLU A 194 28.70 -116.48 -2.07
C GLU A 194 27.98 -117.30 -3.17
N LEU A 195 27.27 -116.63 -4.09
CA LEU A 195 26.62 -117.29 -5.22
C LEU A 195 27.62 -118.01 -6.15
N ILE A 196 28.76 -117.39 -6.45
CA ILE A 196 29.80 -118.01 -7.28
C ILE A 196 30.40 -119.24 -6.57
N LEU A 197 30.59 -119.17 -5.25
CA LEU A 197 31.09 -120.30 -4.47
C LEU A 197 30.10 -121.47 -4.49
N GLU A 198 28.80 -121.19 -4.36
CA GLU A 198 27.75 -122.21 -4.44
C GLU A 198 27.73 -122.89 -5.82
N GLU A 199 27.78 -122.12 -6.91
CA GLU A 199 27.86 -122.66 -8.27
C GLU A 199 29.12 -123.51 -8.48
N LEU A 200 30.27 -123.06 -8.00
CA LEU A 200 31.53 -123.80 -8.07
C LEU A 200 31.44 -125.14 -7.34
N LEU A 201 30.88 -125.15 -6.12
CA LEU A 201 30.71 -126.36 -5.33
C LEU A 201 29.72 -127.33 -6.01
N ARG A 202 28.60 -126.83 -6.55
CA ARG A 202 27.62 -127.65 -7.28
C ARG A 202 28.20 -128.28 -8.54
N ASN A 203 29.04 -127.54 -9.27
CA ASN A 203 29.73 -128.06 -10.45
C ASN A 203 30.82 -129.08 -10.11
N THR A 204 31.53 -128.90 -8.99
CA THR A 204 32.62 -129.79 -8.57
C THR A 204 32.11 -131.09 -7.96
N PHE A 205 30.96 -131.06 -7.29
CA PHE A 205 30.36 -132.21 -6.62
C PHE A 205 28.90 -132.46 -7.08
N PRO A 206 28.68 -133.02 -8.28
CA PRO A 206 27.35 -133.12 -8.89
C PRO A 206 26.39 -134.07 -8.17
N PHE A 207 26.91 -135.00 -7.37
CA PHE A 207 26.14 -136.01 -6.65
C PHE A 207 25.86 -135.64 -5.18
N ASP A 208 26.45 -134.54 -4.70
CA ASP A 208 26.30 -134.06 -3.34
C ASP A 208 25.21 -132.98 -3.26
N LEU A 209 24.62 -132.81 -2.06
CA LEU A 209 23.60 -131.79 -1.83
C LEU A 209 24.24 -130.54 -1.21
N ILE A 210 24.12 -129.41 -1.89
CA ILE A 210 24.62 -128.10 -1.40
C ILE A 210 23.42 -127.18 -1.15
N THR A 211 23.29 -126.71 0.08
CA THR A 211 22.22 -125.82 0.54
C THR A 211 22.79 -124.52 1.10
N GLU A 212 22.18 -123.39 0.74
CA GLU A 212 22.52 -122.07 1.28
C GLU A 212 22.21 -121.94 2.77
N VAL A 213 22.99 -121.13 3.49
CA VAL A 213 22.69 -120.73 4.86
C VAL A 213 22.07 -119.33 4.85
N GLY A 214 20.87 -119.18 5.41
CA GLY A 214 20.19 -117.89 5.45
C GLY A 214 20.97 -116.79 6.19
N LYS A 215 20.85 -115.54 5.70
CA LYS A 215 21.53 -114.36 6.25
C LYS A 215 21.28 -114.24 7.76
N GLY A 216 22.36 -114.20 8.55
CA GLY A 216 22.33 -113.97 10.01
C GLY A 216 22.83 -115.12 10.89
N VAL A 217 23.19 -116.26 10.30
CA VAL A 217 23.81 -117.40 11.03
C VAL A 217 25.33 -117.31 10.93
N ARG A 218 26.04 -117.32 12.06
CA ARG A 218 27.50 -117.26 12.09
C ARG A 218 28.13 -118.63 11.80
N GLY A 219 29.07 -118.67 10.85
CA GLY A 219 30.10 -119.71 10.79
C GLY A 219 30.18 -120.52 9.50
N ALA A 220 29.22 -120.43 8.58
CA ALA A 220 29.29 -121.12 7.30
C ALA A 220 28.47 -120.39 6.22
N ASP A 221 29.01 -120.34 4.99
CA ASP A 221 28.37 -119.71 3.83
C ASP A 221 27.48 -120.72 3.08
N CYS A 222 27.92 -121.98 2.97
CA CYS A 222 27.15 -123.07 2.40
C CYS A 222 27.29 -124.34 3.25
N VAL A 223 26.26 -125.19 3.25
CA VAL A 223 26.31 -126.53 3.83
C VAL A 223 26.43 -127.54 2.70
N HIS A 224 27.51 -128.33 2.73
CA HIS A 224 27.77 -129.40 1.77
C HIS A 224 27.53 -130.75 2.45
N LEU A 225 26.56 -131.51 1.93
CA LEU A 225 26.21 -132.84 2.40
C LEU A 225 26.70 -133.88 1.38
N VAL A 226 27.79 -134.56 1.74
CA VAL A 226 28.46 -135.59 0.94
C VAL A 226 27.65 -136.89 0.94
N ARG A 227 27.40 -137.49 -0.24
CA ARG A 227 26.64 -138.74 -0.40
C ARG A 227 27.45 -139.89 -1.00
#